data_AF-A0A375BQG0-F1
#
_entry.id   AF-A0A375BQG0-F1
#
_cell.length_a   1.000
_cell.length_b   1.000
_cell.length_c   1.000
_cell.angle_alpha   90.00
_cell.angle_beta   90.00
_cell.angle_gamma   90.00
#
_symmetry.space_group_name_H-M   'P 1'
#
loop_
_entity.id
_entity.type
_entity.pdbx_description
1 polymer ?
#
loop_
_entity_poly.entity_id
_entity_poly.type
_entity_poly.pdbx_seq_one_letter_code
_entity_poly.pdbx_strand_id
1 'polypeptide(L)'
;MPRPQRTLIRIAAIAALAVACGAHAQRQDQGGAAAAINEAVQQGTTPYRPDPSATPGSIQSDECRALAEQIAQAPKREYRATQPSIETAQGRKLPELERDRPKKSLQQAYREKCT
;
A
#
# COMPACT_ATOMS: atom_id res chain seq x y z
N MET A 1 -23.91 -29.36 49.70
CA MET A 1 -22.49 -29.74 49.89
C MET A 1 -21.84 -30.03 48.53
N PRO A 2 -21.17 -29.06 47.89
CA PRO A 2 -20.46 -29.31 46.64
C PRO A 2 -19.26 -30.23 46.89
N ARG A 3 -19.19 -31.37 46.18
CA ARG A 3 -18.14 -32.39 46.36
C ARG A 3 -16.77 -31.85 45.94
N PRO A 4 -15.74 -31.89 46.79
CA PRO A 4 -14.43 -31.28 46.54
C PRO A 4 -13.69 -31.84 45.30
N GLN A 5 -14.04 -33.06 44.86
CA GLN A 5 -13.48 -33.68 43.66
C GLN A 5 -13.86 -32.92 42.37
N ARG A 6 -15.06 -32.35 42.28
CA ARG A 6 -15.51 -31.63 41.08
C ARG A 6 -14.81 -30.28 40.92
N THR A 7 -14.43 -29.65 42.02
CA THR A 7 -13.67 -28.40 42.03
C THR A 7 -12.23 -28.63 41.62
N LEU A 8 -11.60 -29.72 42.09
CA LEU A 8 -10.23 -30.07 41.74
C LEU A 8 -10.06 -30.41 40.25
N ILE A 9 -11.01 -31.14 39.66
CA ILE A 9 -10.97 -31.48 38.22
C ILE A 9 -11.09 -30.21 37.35
N ARG A 10 -11.91 -29.24 37.77
CA ARG A 10 -12.06 -27.96 37.05
C ARG A 10 -10.79 -27.10 37.12
N ILE A 11 -10.13 -27.07 38.27
CA ILE A 11 -8.86 -26.32 38.43
C ILE A 11 -7.76 -26.95 37.56
N ALA A 12 -7.66 -28.28 37.54
CA ALA A 12 -6.70 -28.98 36.68
C ALA A 12 -6.97 -28.73 35.18
N ALA A 13 -8.23 -28.71 34.76
CA ALA A 13 -8.60 -28.41 33.37
C ALA A 13 -8.24 -26.97 32.96
N ILE A 14 -8.44 -25.98 33.85
CA ILE A 14 -8.08 -24.58 33.57
C ILE A 14 -6.56 -24.40 33.52
N ALA A 15 -5.82 -25.06 34.43
CA ALA A 15 -4.36 -25.01 34.44
C ALA A 15 -3.74 -25.62 33.16
N ALA A 16 -4.29 -26.74 32.68
CA ALA A 16 -3.83 -27.35 31.43
C ALA A 16 -4.08 -26.45 30.20
N LEU A 17 -5.21 -25.74 30.16
CA LEU A 17 -5.54 -24.83 29.07
C LEU A 17 -4.64 -23.59 29.05
N ALA A 18 -4.24 -23.08 30.22
CA ALA A 18 -3.36 -21.91 30.33
C ALA A 18 -1.93 -22.18 29.85
N VAL A 19 -1.42 -23.41 30.03
CA VAL A 19 -0.07 -23.80 29.57
C VAL A 19 -0.01 -23.98 28.05
N ALA A 20 -1.12 -24.38 27.41
CA ALA A 20 -1.17 -24.56 25.95
C ALA A 20 -1.24 -23.22 25.17
N CYS A 21 -1.73 -22.13 25.77
CA CYS A 21 -1.86 -20.84 25.08
C CYS A 21 -0.57 -20.01 24.99
N GLY A 22 0.49 -20.33 25.76
CA GLY A 22 1.74 -19.57 25.74
C GLY A 22 2.65 -19.84 24.53
N ALA A 23 2.41 -20.92 23.78
CA ALA A 23 3.28 -21.36 22.69
C ALA A 23 2.95 -20.77 21.31
N HIS A 24 1.84 -20.03 21.18
CA HIS A 24 1.45 -19.36 19.94
C HIS A 24 1.77 -17.87 19.92
N ALA A 25 2.68 -17.41 20.79
CA ALA A 25 3.32 -16.12 20.63
C ALA A 25 4.15 -16.17 19.33
N GLN A 26 3.55 -15.61 18.28
CA GLN A 26 4.09 -15.36 16.96
C GLN A 26 5.58 -14.96 17.07
N ARG A 27 6.47 -15.95 16.89
CA ARG A 27 7.89 -15.68 16.68
C ARG A 27 7.97 -14.95 15.35
N GLN A 28 7.94 -13.61 15.38
CA GLN A 28 8.28 -12.81 14.23
C GLN A 28 9.72 -13.17 13.91
N ASP A 29 9.89 -13.99 12.88
CA ASP A 29 11.14 -14.19 12.20
C ASP A 29 11.54 -12.84 11.57
N GLN A 30 12.08 -11.95 12.39
CA GLN A 30 12.54 -10.62 11.99
C GLN A 30 13.68 -10.71 10.95
N GLY A 31 14.30 -11.89 10.80
CA GLY A 31 15.34 -12.14 9.80
C GLY A 31 14.77 -12.52 8.43
N GLY A 32 13.79 -13.42 8.38
CA GLY A 32 13.23 -13.94 7.13
C GLY A 32 12.56 -12.88 6.25
N ALA A 33 11.79 -11.97 6.83
CA ALA A 33 11.12 -10.91 6.07
C ALA A 33 12.12 -9.88 5.50
N ALA A 34 13.12 -9.46 6.29
CA ALA A 34 14.15 -8.53 5.84
C ALA A 34 15.06 -9.18 4.78
N ALA A 35 15.39 -10.46 4.93
CA ALA A 35 16.13 -11.22 3.94
C ALA A 35 15.35 -11.39 2.62
N ALA A 36 14.05 -11.72 2.69
CA ALA A 36 13.19 -11.82 1.50
C ALA A 36 13.01 -10.48 0.78
N ILE A 37 12.94 -9.36 1.53
CA ILE A 37 12.89 -8.02 0.94
C ILE A 37 14.23 -7.69 0.26
N ASN A 38 15.36 -7.96 0.93
CA ASN A 38 16.69 -7.73 0.36
C ASN A 38 16.94 -8.62 -0.87
N GLU A 39 16.46 -9.87 -0.82
CA GLU A 39 16.51 -10.82 -1.93
C GLU A 39 15.64 -10.35 -3.10
N ALA A 40 14.41 -9.88 -2.86
CA ALA A 40 13.55 -9.32 -3.92
C ALA A 40 14.16 -8.05 -4.55
N VAL A 41 14.84 -7.21 -3.75
CA VAL A 41 15.58 -6.04 -4.26
C VAL A 41 16.79 -6.47 -5.10
N GLN A 42 17.55 -7.48 -4.67
CA GLN A 42 18.72 -8.00 -5.38
C GLN A 42 18.36 -8.82 -6.63
N GLN A 43 17.27 -9.60 -6.58
CA GLN A 43 16.72 -10.36 -7.70
C GLN A 43 16.11 -9.44 -8.78
N GLY A 44 16.08 -8.12 -8.56
CA GLY A 44 15.69 -7.16 -9.58
C GLY A 44 14.22 -7.25 -10.00
N THR A 45 13.37 -7.92 -9.22
CA THR A 45 11.92 -8.02 -9.45
C THR A 45 11.21 -6.75 -8.96
N THR A 46 11.79 -5.59 -9.27
CA THR A 46 11.11 -4.31 -9.11
C THR A 46 9.94 -4.26 -10.09
N PRO A 47 8.69 -3.97 -9.67
CA PRO A 47 7.52 -4.01 -10.55
C PRO A 47 7.53 -3.04 -11.73
N TYR A 48 8.59 -2.23 -11.89
CA TYR A 48 8.75 -1.35 -13.04
C TYR A 48 10.22 -1.03 -13.30
N ARG A 49 10.78 -1.61 -14.36
CA ARG A 49 12.02 -1.14 -14.99
C ARG A 49 11.60 -0.48 -16.31
N PRO A 50 11.70 0.85 -16.47
CA PRO A 50 11.52 1.45 -17.78
C PRO A 50 12.55 0.84 -18.73
N ASP A 51 12.08 0.38 -19.89
CA ASP A 51 12.91 -0.23 -20.91
C ASP A 51 13.99 0.79 -21.33
N PRO A 52 15.30 0.49 -21.18
CA PRO A 52 16.36 1.40 -21.62
C PRO A 52 16.41 1.54 -23.14
N SER A 53 15.78 0.63 -23.89
CA SER A 53 15.65 0.68 -25.35
C SER A 53 14.36 1.34 -25.83
N ALA A 54 13.47 1.74 -24.90
CA ALA A 54 12.43 2.72 -25.17
C ALA A 54 13.12 4.06 -25.40
N THR A 55 13.65 4.20 -26.61
CA THR A 55 14.02 5.48 -27.19
C THR A 55 12.77 6.34 -27.03
N PRO A 56 12.82 7.49 -26.33
CA PRO A 56 11.69 8.40 -26.32
C PRO A 56 11.36 8.66 -27.80
N GLY A 57 10.18 8.17 -28.22
CA GLY A 57 9.73 8.25 -29.60
C GLY A 57 10.02 9.66 -30.09
N SER A 58 10.84 9.74 -31.13
CA SER A 58 11.41 10.95 -31.73
C SER A 58 10.93 12.26 -31.10
N ILE A 59 11.76 12.85 -30.23
CA ILE A 59 11.63 14.21 -29.71
C ILE A 59 11.83 15.21 -30.86
N GLN A 60 10.98 15.18 -31.88
CA GLN A 60 11.02 16.10 -33.01
C GLN A 60 9.77 16.98 -33.10
N SER A 61 8.64 16.57 -32.50
CA SER A 61 7.48 17.46 -32.39
C SER A 61 7.61 18.33 -31.13
N ASP A 62 7.45 19.63 -31.31
CA ASP A 62 7.42 20.61 -30.21
C ASP A 62 6.37 20.27 -29.15
N GLU A 63 5.28 19.64 -29.58
CA GLU A 63 4.20 19.17 -28.70
C GLU A 63 4.66 18.11 -27.69
N CYS A 64 5.49 17.15 -28.13
CA CYS A 64 6.01 16.11 -27.25
C CYS A 64 7.01 16.67 -26.23
N ARG A 65 7.81 17.66 -26.64
CA ARG A 65 8.71 18.38 -25.73
C ARG A 65 7.92 19.16 -24.67
N ALA A 66 6.88 19.90 -25.07
CA ALA A 66 6.04 20.64 -24.16
C ALA A 66 5.32 19.72 -23.15
N LEU A 67 4.84 18.55 -23.59
CA LEU A 67 4.24 17.54 -22.70
C LEU A 67 5.27 16.96 -21.70
N ALA A 68 6.49 16.68 -22.14
CA ALA A 68 7.55 16.20 -21.26
C ALA A 68 7.92 17.21 -20.17
N GLU A 69 7.99 18.50 -20.53
CA GLU A 69 8.22 19.60 -19.57
C GLU A 69 7.09 19.72 -18.55
N GLN A 70 5.83 19.61 -19.01
CA GLN A 70 4.67 19.61 -18.11
C GLN A 70 4.70 18.42 -17.15
N ILE A 71 5.10 17.22 -17.60
CA ILE A 71 5.27 16.06 -16.72
C ILE A 71 6.37 16.28 -15.68
N ALA A 72 7.44 16.98 -16.05
CA ALA A 72 8.54 17.29 -15.14
C ALA A 72 8.10 18.24 -14.01
N GLN A 73 7.31 19.26 -14.35
CA GLN A 73 6.80 20.26 -13.41
C GLN A 73 5.56 19.79 -12.64
N ALA A 74 4.81 18.81 -13.16
CA ALA A 74 3.56 18.38 -12.55
C ALA A 74 3.78 17.80 -11.14
N PRO A 75 2.98 18.25 -10.15
CA PRO A 75 3.02 17.72 -8.80
C PRO A 75 2.64 16.24 -8.81
N LYS A 76 3.30 15.45 -7.97
CA LYS A 76 3.07 14.00 -7.91
C LYS A 76 1.67 13.66 -7.43
N ARG A 77 1.11 14.46 -6.50
CA ARG A 77 -0.16 14.22 -5.81
C ARG A 77 -0.74 15.52 -5.31
N GLU A 78 -2.02 15.74 -5.57
CA GLU A 78 -2.80 16.81 -4.96
C GLU A 78 -4.12 16.26 -4.45
N TYR A 79 -4.61 16.83 -3.35
CA TYR A 79 -5.93 16.51 -2.81
C TYR A 79 -6.86 17.67 -3.13
N ARG A 80 -7.96 17.37 -3.82
CA ARG A 80 -8.96 18.36 -4.16
C ARG A 80 -10.25 18.01 -3.43
N ALA A 81 -10.86 19.02 -2.81
CA ALA A 81 -12.21 18.89 -2.28
C ALA A 81 -13.18 18.76 -3.45
N THR A 82 -13.95 17.68 -3.46
CA THR A 82 -15.00 17.39 -4.43
C THR A 82 -16.36 17.39 -3.73
N GLN A 83 -17.42 17.45 -4.53
CA GLN A 83 -18.79 17.24 -4.07
C GLN A 83 -19.22 15.85 -4.55
N PRO A 84 -19.98 15.08 -3.75
CA PRO A 84 -20.72 15.49 -2.54
C PRO A 84 -19.90 15.45 -1.23
N SER A 85 -20.45 16.06 -0.16
CA SER A 85 -19.88 15.94 1.19
C SER A 85 -20.31 14.65 1.87
N ILE A 86 -19.41 13.99 2.57
CA ILE A 86 -19.64 12.80 3.39
C ILE A 86 -19.95 13.18 4.85
N GLU A 87 -20.93 12.51 5.44
CA GLU A 87 -21.28 12.66 6.86
C GLU A 87 -20.51 11.66 7.72
N THR A 88 -19.79 12.16 8.73
CA THR A 88 -19.08 11.30 9.68
C THR A 88 -20.06 10.72 10.71
N ALA A 89 -19.66 9.65 11.40
CA ALA A 89 -20.46 9.05 12.48
C ALA A 89 -20.78 10.00 13.66
N GLN A 90 -20.12 11.16 13.71
CA GLN A 90 -20.32 12.22 14.69
C GLN A 90 -21.27 13.32 14.18
N GLY A 91 -21.89 13.13 13.00
CA GLY A 91 -22.82 14.08 12.37
C GLY A 91 -22.13 15.27 11.69
N ARG A 92 -20.82 15.23 11.46
CA ARG A 92 -20.10 16.33 10.78
C ARG A 92 -20.06 16.07 9.28
N LYS A 93 -20.41 17.08 8.46
CA LYS A 93 -20.26 17.01 7.00
C LYS A 93 -18.87 17.47 6.59
N LEU A 94 -18.12 16.59 5.93
CA LEU A 94 -16.80 16.88 5.38
C LEU A 94 -16.85 16.77 3.85
N PRO A 95 -16.18 17.66 3.10
CA PRO A 95 -16.05 17.49 1.67
C PRO A 95 -15.30 16.18 1.37
N GLU A 96 -15.74 15.46 0.35
CA GLU A 96 -14.98 14.33 -0.14
C GLU A 96 -13.65 14.83 -0.70
N LEU A 97 -12.56 14.13 -0.40
CA LEU A 97 -11.24 14.48 -0.91
C LEU A 97 -10.85 13.49 -1.98
N GLU A 98 -10.88 13.94 -3.23
CA GLU A 98 -10.39 13.16 -4.35
C GLU A 98 -8.88 13.38 -4.54
N ARG A 99 -8.18 12.29 -4.89
CA ARG A 99 -6.76 12.33 -5.23
C ARG A 99 -6.60 12.67 -6.70
N ASP A 100 -6.27 13.92 -6.98
CA ASP A 100 -5.88 14.30 -8.33
C ASP A 100 -4.48 13.73 -8.64
N ARG A 101 -4.33 13.19 -9.84
CA ARG A 101 -3.09 12.60 -10.35
C ARG A 101 -2.71 13.26 -11.68
N PRO A 102 -2.43 14.57 -11.68
CA PRO A 102 -2.19 15.34 -12.90
C PRO A 102 -0.98 14.80 -13.68
N LYS A 103 0.04 14.31 -12.96
CA LYS A 103 1.20 13.69 -13.61
C LYS A 103 0.85 12.40 -14.37
N LYS A 104 -0.14 11.62 -13.88
CA LYS A 104 -0.54 10.36 -14.52
C LYS A 104 -1.32 10.62 -15.81
N SER A 105 -2.23 11.59 -15.81
CA SER A 105 -2.97 11.97 -17.02
C SER A 105 -2.03 12.53 -18.10
N LEU A 106 -1.07 13.38 -17.72
CA LEU A 106 -0.05 13.90 -18.66
C LEU A 106 0.85 12.78 -19.21
N GLN A 107 1.27 11.82 -18.38
CA GLN A 107 2.04 10.66 -18.84
C GLN A 107 1.26 9.78 -19.82
N GLN A 108 -0.05 9.63 -19.61
CA GLN A 108 -0.90 8.89 -20.53
C GLN A 108 -1.03 9.62 -21.87
N ALA A 109 -1.27 10.93 -21.86
CA ALA A 109 -1.33 11.74 -23.07
C ALA A 109 0.00 11.71 -23.86
N TYR A 110 1.13 11.71 -23.15
CA TYR A 110 2.44 11.55 -23.79
C TYR A 110 2.60 10.17 -24.45
N ARG A 111 2.13 9.09 -23.82
CA ARG A 111 2.15 7.76 -24.44
C ARG A 111 1.22 7.67 -25.66
N GLU A 112 0.06 8.30 -25.61
CA GLU A 112 -0.87 8.25 -26.74
C GLU A 112 -0.36 9.03 -27.96
N LYS A 113 0.45 10.08 -27.75
CA LYS A 113 0.89 10.99 -28.83
C LYS A 113 2.34 10.85 -29.26
N CYS A 114 3.22 10.35 -28.38
CA CYS A 114 4.68 10.44 -28.54
C CYS A 114 5.38 9.08 -28.44
N THR A 115 4.64 7.97 -28.34
CA THR A 115 5.17 6.60 -28.47
C THR A 115 4.40 5.85 -29.54
#